data_AF-A0A7I4DWE1-F1
#
_entry.id   AF-A0A7I4DWE1-F1
#
_cell.length_a   1.000
_cell.length_b   1.000
_cell.length_c   1.000
_cell.angle_alpha   90.00
_cell.angle_beta   90.00
_cell.angle_gamma   90.00
#
_symmetry.space_group_name_H-M   'P 1'
#
loop_
_entity.id
_entity.type
_entity.pdbx_description
1 polymer ?
#
loop_
_entity_poly.entity_id
_entity_poly.type
_entity_poly.pdbx_seq_one_letter_code
_entity_poly.pdbx_strand_id
1 'polypeptide(L)'
;MVEFVKDGATGMEKVLLREPGGATAQIHLYGGHVTSWRNERGEELLFLSSKAIFKPPKAIRGDTKPFTFTFALHTYLSVSDISEVRIEGLETLDFLDNLQEKERFTEQGDAITFDSEVDRIYLGTPTKIAIIDHDKKRTFVLKKEGLPDAVVWNPWEKKAKAMADFGDDEYKHMLCVEAAAVEKAITLKPGEEWKARQEISAVPSSYFSGQLDPC
;
A
#
# COMPACT_ATOMS: atom_id res chain seq x y z
N MET A 1 -17.85 -16.37 11.24
CA MET A 1 -18.11 -15.45 12.37
C MET A 1 -16.81 -14.80 12.78
N VAL A 2 -16.82 -13.48 12.99
CA VAL A 2 -15.66 -12.70 13.43
C VAL A 2 -16.01 -12.08 14.78
N GLU A 3 -15.15 -12.26 15.77
CA GLU A 3 -15.38 -11.76 17.14
C GLU A 3 -14.14 -10.99 17.62
N PHE A 4 -14.34 -9.78 18.15
CA PHE A 4 -13.28 -9.01 18.78
C PHE A 4 -13.27 -9.29 20.27
N VAL A 5 -12.14 -9.79 20.77
CA VAL A 5 -11.98 -10.20 22.17
C VAL A 5 -10.82 -9.43 22.78
N LYS A 6 -11.04 -8.89 23.98
CA LYS A 6 -9.99 -8.30 24.80
C LYS A 6 -9.57 -9.28 25.88
N ASP A 7 -8.30 -9.65 25.91
CA ASP A 7 -7.76 -10.53 26.93
C ASP A 7 -7.70 -9.80 28.27
N GLY A 8 -8.44 -10.29 29.28
CA GLY A 8 -8.55 -9.62 30.57
C GLY A 8 -7.27 -9.60 31.40
N ALA A 9 -6.31 -10.48 31.14
CA ALA A 9 -5.06 -10.58 31.88
C ALA A 9 -3.94 -9.72 31.25
N THR A 10 -3.93 -9.59 29.93
CA THR A 10 -2.90 -8.85 29.18
C THR A 10 -3.38 -7.52 28.62
N GLY A 11 -4.70 -7.30 28.59
CA GLY A 11 -5.33 -6.12 27.97
C GLY A 11 -5.27 -6.13 26.44
N MET A 12 -4.70 -7.17 25.83
CA MET A 12 -4.48 -7.22 24.38
C MET A 12 -5.75 -7.56 23.63
N GLU A 13 -5.93 -6.89 22.49
CA GLU A 13 -7.04 -7.14 21.60
C GLU A 13 -6.68 -8.19 20.56
N LYS A 14 -7.62 -9.10 20.31
CA LYS A 14 -7.50 -10.15 19.31
C LYS A 14 -8.81 -10.32 18.56
N VAL A 15 -8.70 -10.83 17.35
CA VAL A 15 -9.80 -11.27 16.50
C VAL A 15 -9.85 -12.78 16.53
N LEU A 16 -11.02 -13.32 16.88
CA LEU A 16 -11.35 -14.71 16.70
C LEU A 16 -12.11 -14.88 15.38
N LEU A 17 -11.61 -15.75 14.52
CA LEU A 17 -12.30 -16.19 13.31
C LEU A 17 -12.85 -17.59 13.57
N ARG A 18 -14.13 -17.79 13.29
CA ARG A 18 -14.80 -19.10 13.33
C ARG A 18 -15.47 -19.38 12.01
N GLU A 19 -15.11 -20.48 11.39
CA GLU A 19 -15.69 -20.97 10.16
C GLU A 19 -16.87 -21.93 10.50
N PRO A 20 -17.97 -21.94 9.74
CA PRO A 20 -19.15 -22.78 10.02
C PRO A 20 -18.88 -24.29 10.17
N GLY A 21 -17.91 -24.85 9.42
CA GLY A 21 -17.41 -26.21 9.53
C GLY A 21 -16.57 -26.51 10.77
N GLY A 22 -16.31 -25.50 11.62
CA GLY A 22 -15.70 -25.68 12.95
C GLY A 22 -14.23 -25.30 13.03
N ALA A 23 -13.59 -24.94 11.92
CA ALA A 23 -12.22 -24.39 11.96
C ALA A 23 -12.19 -23.02 12.66
N THR A 24 -11.08 -22.70 13.33
CA THR A 24 -10.93 -21.42 14.05
C THR A 24 -9.54 -20.83 13.89
N ALA A 25 -9.42 -19.50 13.93
CA ALA A 25 -8.13 -18.82 13.99
C ALA A 25 -8.17 -17.67 15.01
N GLN A 26 -7.01 -17.35 15.60
CA GLN A 26 -6.85 -16.21 16.51
C GLN A 26 -5.75 -15.28 16.01
N ILE A 27 -6.07 -14.01 15.87
CA ILE A 27 -5.16 -12.97 15.38
C ILE A 27 -5.05 -11.88 16.43
N HIS A 28 -3.87 -11.60 16.94
CA HIS A 28 -3.70 -10.42 17.80
C HIS A 28 -3.58 -9.16 16.95
N LEU A 29 -4.38 -8.14 17.30
CA LEU A 29 -4.35 -6.84 16.60
C LEU A 29 -3.00 -6.15 16.79
N TYR A 30 -2.38 -6.37 17.94
CA TYR A 30 -1.01 -5.95 18.17
C TYR A 30 -0.04 -6.83 17.35
N GLY A 31 0.52 -6.25 16.28
CA GLY A 31 1.47 -6.92 15.38
C GLY A 31 0.83 -7.84 14.33
N GLY A 32 -0.51 -7.91 14.26
CA GLY A 32 -1.23 -8.69 13.23
C GLY A 32 -0.91 -10.18 13.24
N HIS A 33 -0.48 -10.74 14.38
CA HIS A 33 0.09 -12.09 14.43
C HIS A 33 -0.99 -13.16 14.62
N VAL A 34 -1.00 -14.16 13.74
CA VAL A 34 -1.84 -15.36 13.90
C VAL A 34 -1.20 -16.26 14.96
N THR A 35 -1.91 -16.46 16.06
CA THR A 35 -1.39 -17.16 17.26
C THR A 35 -1.99 -18.54 17.47
N SER A 36 -3.09 -18.83 16.79
CA SER A 36 -3.74 -20.14 16.81
C SER A 36 -4.49 -20.33 15.50
N TRP A 37 -4.43 -21.54 14.96
CA TRP A 37 -5.26 -22.02 13.87
C TRP A 37 -5.62 -23.48 14.15
N ARG A 38 -6.91 -23.74 14.33
CA ARG A 38 -7.43 -25.09 14.54
C ARG A 38 -8.23 -25.54 13.34
N ASN A 39 -7.99 -26.77 12.90
CA ASN A 39 -8.85 -27.42 11.91
C ASN A 39 -10.21 -27.81 12.53
N GLU A 40 -11.09 -28.35 11.70
CA GLU A 40 -12.43 -28.81 12.07
C GLU A 40 -12.42 -29.90 13.16
N ARG A 41 -11.28 -30.61 13.33
CA ARG A 41 -11.07 -31.63 14.37
C ARG A 41 -10.55 -31.04 15.69
N GLY A 42 -10.34 -29.73 15.76
CA GLY A 42 -9.83 -29.01 16.92
C GLY A 42 -8.30 -29.10 17.11
N GLU A 43 -7.59 -29.73 16.19
CA GLU A 43 -6.13 -29.88 16.20
C GLU A 43 -5.47 -28.52 15.95
N GLU A 44 -4.53 -28.14 16.82
CA GLU A 44 -3.75 -26.92 16.65
C GLU A 44 -2.69 -27.12 15.57
N LEU A 45 -2.77 -26.30 14.51
CA LEU A 45 -1.90 -26.39 13.34
C LEU A 45 -0.73 -25.40 13.39
N LEU A 46 -0.74 -24.46 14.35
CA LEU A 46 0.36 -23.53 14.57
C LEU A 46 1.11 -23.85 15.87
N PHE A 47 2.43 -23.92 15.77
CA PHE A 47 3.27 -23.95 16.95
C PHE A 47 3.42 -22.54 17.53
N LEU A 48 2.98 -22.38 18.78
CA LEU A 48 3.20 -21.18 19.57
C LEU A 48 3.88 -21.59 20.88
N SER A 49 5.02 -20.95 21.17
CA SER A 49 5.74 -21.23 22.40
C SER A 49 4.85 -20.92 23.61
N SER A 50 4.81 -21.83 24.59
CA SER A 50 4.18 -21.57 25.90
C SER A 50 4.82 -20.42 26.68
N LYS A 51 6.00 -19.95 26.25
CA LYS A 51 6.72 -18.79 26.79
C LYS A 51 6.56 -17.52 25.92
N ALA A 52 5.70 -17.54 24.90
CA ALA A 52 5.46 -16.38 24.06
C ALA A 52 5.01 -15.19 24.91
N ILE A 53 5.58 -14.01 24.63
CA ILE A 53 5.31 -12.79 25.39
C ILE A 53 4.22 -12.01 24.65
N PHE A 54 3.07 -11.89 25.32
CA PHE A 54 1.88 -11.20 24.82
C PHE A 54 1.78 -9.79 25.42
N LYS A 55 2.85 -8.98 25.27
CA LYS A 55 2.93 -7.65 25.86
C LYS A 55 3.65 -6.65 24.93
N PRO A 56 3.01 -5.52 24.57
CA PRO A 56 3.71 -4.41 23.94
C PRO A 56 4.91 -3.94 24.78
N PRO A 57 6.00 -3.43 24.18
CA PRO A 57 6.21 -3.17 22.76
C PRO A 57 6.83 -4.37 21.99
N LYS A 58 6.86 -5.57 22.57
CA LYS A 58 7.52 -6.73 21.94
C LYS A 58 6.52 -7.49 21.06
N ALA A 59 6.85 -7.65 19.77
CA ALA A 59 6.08 -8.49 18.85
C ALA A 59 5.93 -9.93 19.40
N ILE A 60 4.76 -10.51 19.17
CA ILE A 60 4.49 -11.92 19.51
C ILE A 60 5.35 -12.78 18.59
N ARG A 61 6.28 -13.53 19.19
CA ARG A 61 7.29 -14.29 18.44
C ARG A 61 6.68 -15.58 17.88
N GLY A 62 6.56 -15.64 16.56
CA GLY A 62 6.51 -16.88 15.77
C GLY A 62 7.72 -16.88 14.82
N ASP A 63 8.55 -17.93 14.93
CA ASP A 63 9.82 -18.15 14.22
C ASP A 63 11.03 -17.25 14.61
N THR A 64 12.22 -17.85 14.55
CA THR A 64 13.55 -17.24 14.76
C THR A 64 14.29 -16.99 13.43
N LYS A 65 13.59 -17.08 12.29
CA LYS A 65 14.15 -16.83 10.97
C LYS A 65 13.83 -15.41 10.48
N PRO A 66 14.69 -14.81 9.65
CA PRO A 66 14.31 -13.61 8.93
C PRO A 66 13.10 -13.88 8.04
N PHE A 67 12.23 -12.88 7.88
CA PHE A 67 11.17 -12.92 6.88
C PHE A 67 11.32 -11.75 5.92
N THR A 68 10.91 -11.97 4.68
CA THR A 68 11.07 -11.01 3.58
C THR A 68 9.71 -10.67 3.01
N PHE A 69 9.45 -9.39 2.77
CA PHE A 69 8.17 -8.89 2.27
C PHE A 69 8.35 -7.66 1.37
N THR A 70 7.38 -7.44 0.50
CA THR A 70 7.14 -6.16 -0.18
C THR A 70 5.91 -5.51 0.43
N PHE A 71 5.75 -4.21 0.26
CA PHE A 71 4.63 -3.47 0.83
C PHE A 71 4.22 -2.30 -0.06
N ALA A 72 2.93 -2.03 -0.18
CA ALA A 72 2.40 -0.86 -0.85
C ALA A 72 1.11 -0.39 -0.18
N LEU A 73 0.87 0.92 -0.20
CA LEU A 73 -0.41 1.52 0.19
C LEU A 73 -1.21 1.86 -1.06
N HIS A 74 -2.02 0.90 -1.52
CA HIS A 74 -2.72 0.95 -2.81
C HIS A 74 -3.83 2.00 -2.83
N THR A 75 -3.45 3.26 -3.05
CA THR A 75 -4.30 4.42 -2.80
C THR A 75 -4.97 4.92 -4.08
N TYR A 76 -6.29 4.77 -4.14
CA TYR A 76 -7.13 5.28 -5.23
C TYR A 76 -7.49 6.74 -4.99
N LEU A 77 -6.88 7.66 -5.73
CA LEU A 77 -7.23 9.07 -5.71
C LEU A 77 -8.41 9.32 -6.66
N SER A 78 -9.51 9.87 -6.16
CA SER A 78 -10.58 10.38 -7.02
C SER A 78 -10.10 11.67 -7.69
N VAL A 79 -10.04 11.71 -9.02
CA VAL A 79 -9.60 12.85 -9.83
C VAL A 79 -10.78 13.47 -10.60
N SER A 80 -10.57 14.56 -11.36
CA SER A 80 -11.60 15.14 -12.23
C SER A 80 -11.78 14.31 -13.51
N ASP A 81 -10.74 14.25 -14.31
CA ASP A 81 -10.58 13.56 -15.58
C ASP A 81 -9.10 13.18 -15.66
N ILE A 82 -8.82 11.89 -15.87
CA ILE A 82 -7.47 11.35 -15.96
C ILE A 82 -6.62 12.03 -17.04
N SER A 83 -7.23 12.55 -18.11
CA SER A 83 -6.49 13.28 -19.16
C SER A 83 -5.98 14.66 -18.71
N GLU A 84 -6.59 15.24 -17.67
CA GLU A 84 -6.25 16.55 -17.10
C GLU A 84 -5.42 16.44 -15.81
N VAL A 85 -4.95 15.22 -15.50
CA VAL A 85 -4.11 14.94 -14.33
C VAL A 85 -2.66 14.75 -14.77
N ARG A 86 -1.74 15.30 -13.97
CA ARG A 86 -0.32 14.98 -14.10
C ARG A 86 0.34 14.72 -12.75
N ILE A 87 1.41 13.94 -12.76
CA ILE A 87 2.25 13.71 -11.58
C ILE A 87 3.58 14.44 -11.78
N GLU A 88 3.99 15.17 -10.74
CA GLU A 88 5.30 15.81 -10.64
C GLU A 88 6.14 15.17 -9.52
N GLY A 89 7.45 15.08 -9.72
CA GLY A 89 8.43 14.50 -8.81
C GLY A 89 8.89 13.08 -9.17
N LEU A 90 8.48 12.55 -10.32
CA LEU A 90 8.87 11.22 -10.82
C LEU A 90 9.65 11.29 -12.14
N GLU A 91 9.91 12.49 -12.63
CA GLU A 91 10.65 12.77 -13.85
C GLU A 91 12.07 12.22 -13.73
N THR A 92 12.65 11.78 -14.85
CA THR A 92 14.04 11.26 -14.93
C THR A 92 14.34 10.01 -14.11
N LEU A 93 13.36 9.47 -13.38
CA LEU A 93 13.53 8.26 -12.59
C LEU A 93 13.38 7.01 -13.45
N ASP A 94 14.06 5.95 -13.01
CA ASP A 94 13.80 4.61 -13.53
C ASP A 94 12.44 4.11 -13.05
N PHE A 95 11.75 3.37 -13.90
CA PHE A 95 10.57 2.59 -13.54
C PHE A 95 10.59 1.19 -14.13
N LEU A 96 9.90 0.26 -13.47
CA LEU A 96 9.57 -1.06 -13.99
C LEU A 96 8.15 -1.02 -14.56
N ASP A 97 7.95 -1.44 -15.80
CA ASP A 97 6.65 -1.47 -16.45
C ASP A 97 6.00 -2.86 -16.35
N ASN A 98 4.95 -3.01 -15.54
CA ASN A 98 4.25 -4.28 -15.39
C ASN A 98 3.51 -4.71 -16.68
N LEU A 99 3.23 -3.79 -17.61
CA LEU A 99 2.66 -4.11 -18.92
C LEU A 99 3.70 -4.72 -19.88
N GLN A 100 4.98 -4.54 -19.58
CA GLN A 100 6.13 -5.03 -20.36
C GLN A 100 7.01 -5.97 -19.51
N GLU A 101 6.38 -6.88 -18.77
CA GLU A 101 7.09 -7.92 -17.99
C GLU A 101 8.14 -7.38 -17.00
N LYS A 102 7.92 -6.17 -16.46
CA LYS A 102 8.86 -5.44 -15.59
C LYS A 102 10.17 -5.05 -16.26
N GLU A 103 10.15 -4.82 -17.57
CA GLU A 103 11.25 -4.15 -18.25
C GLU A 103 11.49 -2.77 -17.63
N ARG A 104 12.77 -2.40 -17.54
CA ARG A 104 13.22 -1.15 -16.91
C ARG A 104 13.36 -0.07 -17.97
N PHE A 105 12.74 1.06 -17.70
CA PHE A 105 12.83 2.27 -18.51
C PHE A 105 13.21 3.46 -17.63
N THR A 106 13.59 4.57 -18.25
CA THR A 106 13.82 5.85 -17.57
C THR A 106 12.81 6.86 -18.08
N GLU A 107 12.08 7.51 -17.18
CA GLU A 107 11.09 8.54 -17.53
C GLU A 107 11.77 9.73 -18.22
N GLN A 108 11.22 10.16 -19.35
CA GLN A 108 11.77 11.24 -20.17
C GLN A 108 10.87 12.48 -20.20
N GLY A 109 9.61 12.36 -19.78
CA GLY A 109 8.68 13.49 -19.74
C GLY A 109 8.99 14.49 -18.62
N ASP A 110 8.62 15.75 -18.86
CA ASP A 110 8.67 16.82 -17.84
C ASP A 110 7.61 16.63 -16.73
N ALA A 111 6.63 15.75 -16.96
CA ALA A 111 5.64 15.29 -15.99
C ALA A 111 5.04 13.95 -16.47
N ILE A 112 4.42 13.21 -15.57
CA ILE A 112 3.69 11.97 -15.93
C ILE A 112 2.27 12.35 -16.35
N THR A 113 1.89 12.01 -17.57
CA THR A 113 0.53 12.21 -18.13
C THR A 113 -0.05 10.88 -18.60
N PHE A 114 -1.36 10.85 -18.84
CA PHE A 114 -2.10 9.61 -19.11
C PHE A 114 -2.88 9.70 -20.43
N ASP A 115 -2.53 8.85 -21.39
CA ASP A 115 -3.23 8.67 -22.67
C ASP A 115 -3.55 7.19 -22.96
N SER A 116 -3.18 6.30 -22.05
CA SER A 116 -3.20 4.85 -22.19
C SER A 116 -3.13 4.16 -20.80
N GLU A 117 -3.20 2.83 -20.79
CA GLU A 117 -3.01 2.04 -19.56
C GLU A 117 -1.61 2.26 -19.00
N VAL A 118 -1.52 2.48 -17.68
CA VAL A 118 -0.26 2.64 -16.96
C VAL A 118 -0.27 1.68 -15.78
N ASP A 119 0.83 0.94 -15.62
CA ASP A 119 1.08 0.07 -14.47
C ASP A 119 2.59 0.06 -14.19
N ARG A 120 3.07 1.14 -13.56
CA ARG A 120 4.51 1.45 -13.44
C ARG A 120 4.95 1.52 -11.98
N ILE A 121 6.12 0.97 -11.69
CA ILE A 121 6.78 1.04 -10.39
C ILE A 121 7.99 1.95 -10.53
N TYR A 122 7.86 3.22 -10.11
CA TYR A 122 8.95 4.19 -10.06
C TYR A 122 9.88 3.90 -8.88
N LEU A 123 11.19 3.96 -9.14
CA LEU A 123 12.23 3.45 -8.25
C LEU A 123 12.97 4.59 -7.55
N GLY A 124 13.31 4.42 -6.27
CA GLY A 124 14.13 5.40 -5.53
C GLY A 124 13.52 6.81 -5.51
N THR A 125 12.20 6.89 -5.46
CA THR A 125 11.41 8.12 -5.60
C THR A 125 11.60 9.07 -4.42
N PRO A 126 11.43 10.39 -4.63
CA PRO A 126 11.50 11.37 -3.54
C PRO A 126 10.42 11.11 -2.48
N THR A 127 10.59 11.73 -1.32
CA THR A 127 9.62 11.60 -0.22
C THR A 127 8.33 12.38 -0.46
N LYS A 128 8.29 13.30 -1.44
CA LYS A 128 7.12 14.11 -1.81
C LYS A 128 6.81 13.90 -3.29
N ILE A 129 5.56 13.56 -3.60
CA ILE A 129 5.02 13.42 -4.95
C ILE A 129 3.79 14.33 -5.05
N ALA A 130 3.68 15.10 -6.13
CA ALA A 130 2.56 16.00 -6.38
C ALA A 130 1.69 15.46 -7.50
N ILE A 131 0.40 15.30 -7.25
CA ILE A 131 -0.60 14.88 -8.24
C ILE A 131 -1.52 16.07 -8.48
N ILE A 132 -1.40 16.68 -9.65
CA ILE A 132 -2.10 17.92 -10.00
C ILE A 132 -3.34 17.57 -10.80
N ASP A 133 -4.49 17.96 -10.27
CA ASP A 133 -5.80 17.82 -10.89
C ASP A 133 -6.23 19.24 -11.34
N HIS A 134 -6.04 19.50 -12.63
CA HIS A 134 -6.15 20.84 -13.19
C HIS A 134 -7.59 21.38 -13.11
N ASP A 135 -8.58 20.56 -13.48
CA ASP A 135 -9.99 20.97 -13.51
C ASP A 135 -10.56 21.25 -12.12
N LYS A 136 -10.24 20.43 -11.12
CA LYS A 136 -10.65 20.70 -9.73
C LYS A 136 -9.73 21.71 -9.03
N LYS A 137 -8.73 22.26 -9.73
CA LYS A 137 -7.78 23.28 -9.22
C LYS A 137 -7.18 22.88 -7.88
N ARG A 138 -6.74 21.63 -7.78
CA ARG A 138 -6.17 21.06 -6.56
C ARG A 138 -4.94 20.24 -6.86
N THR A 139 -4.11 20.09 -5.85
CA THR A 139 -2.97 19.19 -5.85
C THR A 139 -3.11 18.24 -4.68
N PHE A 140 -3.07 16.94 -4.94
CA PHE A 140 -2.78 15.98 -3.89
C PHE A 140 -1.28 15.96 -3.66
N VAL A 141 -0.85 16.19 -2.42
CA VAL A 141 0.53 16.04 -2.01
C VAL A 141 0.64 14.76 -1.21
N LEU A 142 1.30 13.77 -1.78
CA LEU A 142 1.65 12.51 -1.13
C LEU A 142 3.05 12.66 -0.53
N LYS A 143 3.16 12.46 0.77
CA LYS A 143 4.44 12.35 1.48
C LYS A 143 4.64 10.93 2.00
N LYS A 144 5.85 10.39 1.85
CA LYS A 144 6.17 9.02 2.25
C LYS A 144 7.49 8.90 3.01
N GLU A 145 7.51 7.99 3.97
CA GLU A 145 8.69 7.60 4.76
C GLU A 145 8.75 6.07 4.85
N GLY A 146 9.96 5.50 4.78
CA GLY A 146 10.16 4.04 4.83
C GLY A 146 9.74 3.28 3.56
N LEU A 147 9.26 3.99 2.54
CA LEU A 147 8.74 3.49 1.28
C LEU A 147 9.52 4.12 0.11
N PRO A 148 10.56 3.43 -0.42
CA PRO A 148 11.45 4.00 -1.43
C PRO A 148 10.81 4.13 -2.82
N ASP A 149 9.81 3.33 -3.13
CA ASP A 149 9.22 3.22 -4.46
C ASP A 149 7.86 3.91 -4.52
N ALA A 150 7.37 4.16 -5.74
CA ALA A 150 5.99 4.58 -5.95
C ALA A 150 5.35 3.79 -7.10
N VAL A 151 4.13 3.29 -6.90
CA VAL A 151 3.36 2.66 -7.98
C VAL A 151 2.39 3.69 -8.55
N VAL A 152 2.33 3.77 -9.88
CA VAL A 152 1.36 4.58 -10.61
C VAL A 152 0.54 3.64 -11.47
N TRP A 153 -0.79 3.65 -11.26
CA TRP A 153 -1.69 2.76 -11.98
C TRP A 153 -2.99 3.44 -12.42
N ASN A 154 -3.34 3.22 -13.68
CA ASN A 154 -4.66 3.46 -14.24
C ASN A 154 -4.98 2.34 -15.25
N PRO A 155 -6.11 1.63 -15.11
CA PRO A 155 -6.42 0.46 -15.93
C PRO A 155 -6.77 0.79 -17.39
N TRP A 156 -7.14 2.03 -17.67
CA TRP A 156 -7.72 2.42 -18.96
C TRP A 156 -8.95 1.60 -19.38
N GLU A 157 -9.45 1.85 -20.58
CA GLU A 157 -10.75 1.37 -21.04
C GLU A 157 -10.86 -0.17 -21.07
N LYS A 158 -9.85 -0.85 -21.64
CA LYS A 158 -9.93 -2.29 -21.89
C LYS A 158 -9.92 -3.10 -20.59
N LYS A 159 -9.07 -2.73 -19.63
CA LYS A 159 -8.95 -3.44 -18.34
C LYS A 159 -10.08 -3.07 -17.40
N ALA A 160 -10.55 -1.81 -17.40
CA ALA A 160 -11.74 -1.41 -16.66
C ALA A 160 -12.95 -2.28 -17.01
N LYS A 161 -13.27 -2.42 -18.30
CA LYS A 161 -14.38 -3.26 -18.81
C LYS A 161 -14.23 -4.75 -18.51
N ALA A 162 -13.02 -5.22 -18.21
CA ALA A 162 -12.75 -6.63 -17.91
C ALA A 162 -12.87 -6.95 -16.40
N MET A 163 -12.88 -5.94 -15.53
CA MET A 163 -12.97 -6.10 -14.08
C MET A 163 -14.44 -6.13 -13.66
N ALA A 164 -14.89 -7.25 -13.10
CA ALA A 164 -16.30 -7.45 -12.73
C ALA A 164 -16.77 -6.55 -11.57
N ASP A 165 -15.82 -6.01 -10.81
CA ASP A 165 -16.02 -5.15 -9.63
C ASP A 165 -15.59 -3.68 -9.87
N PHE A 166 -15.44 -3.27 -11.14
CA PHE A 166 -15.04 -1.92 -11.53
C PHE A 166 -15.91 -1.40 -12.68
N GLY A 167 -16.37 -0.15 -12.62
CA GLY A 167 -17.23 0.41 -13.66
C GLY A 167 -16.46 0.71 -14.96
N ASP A 168 -17.09 0.44 -16.11
CA ASP A 168 -16.48 0.55 -17.45
C ASP A 168 -15.76 1.88 -17.73
N ASP A 169 -16.30 3.00 -17.21
CA ASP A 169 -15.78 4.35 -17.39
C ASP A 169 -15.11 4.94 -16.13
N GLU A 170 -15.06 4.21 -15.02
CA GLU A 170 -14.55 4.74 -13.74
C GLU A 170 -13.06 5.04 -13.76
N TYR A 171 -12.31 4.45 -14.70
CA TYR A 171 -10.89 4.73 -14.91
C TYR A 171 -10.64 6.22 -15.23
N LYS A 172 -11.63 6.92 -15.79
CA LYS A 172 -11.55 8.36 -16.10
C LYS A 172 -11.48 9.23 -14.85
N HIS A 173 -11.97 8.74 -13.72
CA HIS A 173 -12.14 9.53 -12.50
C HIS A 173 -11.27 9.03 -11.34
N MET A 174 -10.30 8.17 -11.63
CA MET A 174 -9.38 7.64 -10.63
C MET A 174 -7.94 7.59 -11.13
N LEU A 175 -7.01 7.66 -10.18
CA LEU A 175 -5.60 7.39 -10.39
C LEU A 175 -5.04 6.75 -9.12
N CYS A 176 -4.32 5.64 -9.26
CA CYS A 176 -3.55 5.09 -8.15
C CYS A 176 -2.16 5.71 -8.12
N VAL A 177 -1.80 6.29 -6.96
CA VAL A 177 -0.43 6.65 -6.63
C VAL A 177 -0.12 6.11 -5.24
N GLU A 178 0.77 5.14 -5.19
CA GLU A 178 0.97 4.28 -4.02
C GLU A 178 2.38 4.47 -3.48
N ALA A 179 2.52 4.79 -2.19
CA ALA A 179 3.82 4.68 -1.55
C ALA A 179 4.17 3.20 -1.35
N ALA A 180 5.36 2.78 -1.80
CA ALA A 180 5.68 1.37 -1.92
C ALA A 180 7.14 1.02 -1.55
N ALA A 181 7.36 -0.27 -1.30
CA ALA A 181 8.65 -0.94 -1.18
C ALA A 181 8.53 -2.29 -1.92
N VAL A 182 8.85 -2.29 -3.20
CA VAL A 182 8.54 -3.38 -4.13
C VAL A 182 9.78 -3.88 -4.87
N GLU A 183 10.64 -3.00 -5.37
CA GLU A 183 11.83 -3.41 -6.14
C GLU A 183 12.75 -4.26 -5.28
N LYS A 184 13.08 -3.75 -4.09
CA LYS A 184 13.88 -4.45 -3.11
C LYS A 184 13.02 -4.84 -1.92
N ALA A 185 12.73 -6.14 -1.82
CA ALA A 185 12.00 -6.67 -0.68
C ALA A 185 12.72 -6.37 0.64
N ILE A 186 11.95 -5.97 1.65
CA ILE A 186 12.42 -5.70 3.00
C ILE A 186 12.61 -7.03 3.71
N THR A 187 13.77 -7.23 4.35
CA THR A 187 14.03 -8.42 5.17
C THR A 187 14.24 -8.00 6.62
N LEU A 188 13.40 -8.53 7.51
CA LEU A 188 13.49 -8.30 8.95
C LEU A 188 14.03 -9.54 9.66
N LYS A 189 15.10 -9.37 10.44
CA LYS A 189 15.61 -10.40 11.36
C LYS A 189 14.80 -10.41 12.65
N PRO A 190 14.90 -11.49 13.46
CA PRO A 190 14.18 -11.56 14.74
C PRO A 190 14.49 -10.38 15.66
N GLY A 191 13.45 -9.61 16.00
CA GLY A 191 13.54 -8.44 16.89
C GLY A 191 13.84 -7.12 16.18
N GLU A 192 14.05 -7.11 14.87
CA GLU A 192 14.06 -5.89 14.08
C GLU A 192 12.64 -5.38 13.84
N GLU A 193 12.52 -4.08 13.60
CA GLU A 193 11.27 -3.39 13.33
C GLU A 193 11.41 -2.63 12.00
N TRP A 194 10.36 -2.64 11.20
CA TRP A 194 10.22 -1.75 10.05
C TRP A 194 8.98 -0.87 10.26
N LYS A 195 9.11 0.40 9.88
CA LYS A 195 8.04 1.39 9.92
C LYS A 195 7.96 2.10 8.58
N ALA A 196 6.73 2.40 8.17
CA ALA A 196 6.45 3.25 7.04
C ALA A 196 5.30 4.21 7.36
N ARG A 197 5.26 5.33 6.64
CA ARG A 197 4.23 6.34 6.75
C ARG A 197 3.88 6.86 5.36
N GLN A 198 2.59 7.08 5.15
CA GLN A 198 2.06 7.89 4.05
C GLN A 198 1.17 8.98 4.64
N GLU A 199 1.34 10.20 4.14
CA GLU A 199 0.48 11.34 4.42
C GLU A 199 -0.04 11.86 3.08
N ILE A 200 -1.35 12.07 2.98
CA ILE A 200 -1.98 12.66 1.81
C ILE A 200 -2.69 13.93 2.25
N SER A 201 -2.43 15.00 1.55
CA SER A 201 -3.14 16.27 1.72
C SER A 201 -3.66 16.76 0.37
N ALA A 202 -4.81 17.41 0.36
CA ALA A 202 -5.33 18.09 -0.81
C ALA A 202 -5.23 19.59 -0.56
N VAL A 203 -4.45 20.28 -1.39
CA VAL A 203 -4.25 21.74 -1.32
C VAL A 203 -4.78 22.39 -2.59
N PRO A 204 -5.24 23.65 -2.55
CA PRO A 204 -5.53 24.40 -3.78
C PRO A 204 -4.28 24.43 -4.67
N SER A 205 -4.43 24.18 -5.96
CA SER A 205 -3.31 24.34 -6.89
C SER A 205 -3.14 25.83 -7.20
N SER A 206 -2.00 26.40 -6.83
CA SER A 206 -1.63 27.79 -7.12
C SER A 206 -1.06 27.98 -8.53
N TYR A 207 -1.34 27.05 -9.46
CA TYR A 207 -0.93 27.08 -10.88
C TYR A 207 -1.62 28.22 -11.69
N PHE A 208 -1.75 29.40 -11.08
CA PHE A 208 -2.07 30.69 -11.67
C PHE A 208 -0.99 31.78 -11.42
N SER A 209 0.07 31.48 -10.67
CA SER A 209 1.26 32.34 -10.58
C SER A 209 2.48 31.45 -10.52
N GLY A 210 3.48 31.67 -11.38
CA GLY A 210 4.75 30.92 -11.40
C GLY A 210 5.62 31.09 -10.14
N GLN A 211 5.04 30.96 -8.96
CA GLN A 211 5.72 30.87 -7.68
C GLN A 211 5.49 29.46 -7.12
N LEU A 212 6.58 28.69 -7.06
CA LEU A 212 6.67 27.52 -6.20
C LEU A 212 6.42 27.98 -4.77
N ASP A 213 5.49 27.31 -4.05
CA ASP A 213 5.33 27.53 -2.61
C ASP A 213 6.69 27.33 -1.90
N PRO A 214 7.07 28.21 -0.95
CA PRO A 214 8.36 28.14 -0.29
C PRO A 214 8.49 26.85 0.54
N CYS A 215 9.70 26.28 0.45
CA CYS A 215 10.18 25.09 1.15
C CYS A 215 9.83 25.03 2.64
#